data_AF-A0A3N5XMV4-F1
#
_entry.id   AF-A0A3N5XMV4-F1
#
_cell.length_a   1.000
_cell.length_b   1.000
_cell.length_c   1.000
_cell.angle_alpha   90.00
_cell.angle_beta   90.00
_cell.angle_gamma   90.00
#
_symmetry.space_group_name_H-M   'P 1'
#
loop_
_entity.id
_entity.type
_entity.pdbx_description
1 polymer ?
#
loop_
_entity_poly.entity_id
_entity_poly.type
_entity_poly.pdbx_seq_one_letter_code
_entity_poly.pdbx_strand_id
1 'polypeptide(L)'
;MTLMEMSMANNRPYLDRFQADLENHRFALIVADRQHKDLVDPEVYSFAEENNAWVENVSQPLLKYYKQKLFFDTQGIQLLVPRK
;
A
#
# COMPACT_ATOMS: atom_id res chain seq x y z
N MET A 1 8.01 10.65 10.70
CA MET A 1 6.64 10.42 10.21
C MET A 1 6.62 9.16 9.39
N THR A 2 5.59 8.33 9.55
CA THR A 2 5.45 7.04 8.85
C THR A 2 4.53 7.17 7.62
N LEU A 3 4.59 6.21 6.70
CA LEU A 3 3.66 6.17 5.55
C LEU A 3 2.20 6.01 6.02
N MET A 4 1.96 5.30 7.13
CA MET A 4 0.63 5.15 7.72
C MET A 4 0.07 6.49 8.20
N GLU A 5 0.86 7.28 8.94
CA GLU A 5 0.44 8.62 9.38
C GLU A 5 0.07 9.53 8.20
N MET A 6 0.88 9.50 7.13
CA MET A 6 0.60 10.28 5.91
C MET A 6 -0.67 9.83 5.20
N SER A 7 -0.92 8.53 5.20
CA SER A 7 -2.11 7.90 4.64
C SER A 7 -3.37 8.33 5.40
N MET A 8 -3.38 8.18 6.73
CA MET A 8 -4.51 8.57 7.58
C MET A 8 -4.78 10.07 7.56
N ALA A 9 -3.72 10.90 7.55
CA ALA A 9 -3.85 12.35 7.46
C ALA A 9 -4.20 12.86 6.05
N ASN A 10 -4.33 11.96 5.06
CA ASN A 10 -4.57 12.29 3.67
C ASN A 10 -3.60 13.37 3.13
N ASN A 11 -2.32 13.25 3.45
CA ASN A 11 -1.29 14.24 3.08
C ASN A 11 -0.99 14.14 1.58
N ARG A 12 -1.78 14.85 0.76
CA ARG A 12 -1.70 14.80 -0.71
C ARG A 12 -0.30 15.05 -1.27
N PRO A 13 0.44 16.12 -0.90
CA PRO A 13 1.78 16.34 -1.43
C PRO A 13 2.74 15.14 -1.23
N TYR A 14 2.64 14.46 -0.08
CA TYR A 14 3.46 13.28 0.18
C TYR A 14 2.98 12.06 -0.61
N LEU A 15 1.67 11.81 -0.61
CA LEU A 15 1.05 10.66 -1.26
C LEU A 15 1.17 10.72 -2.79
N ASP A 16 1.06 11.91 -3.38
CA ASP A 16 1.23 12.13 -4.82
C ASP A 16 2.67 11.83 -5.24
N ARG A 17 3.65 12.25 -4.43
CA ARG A 17 5.05 11.90 -4.65
C ARG A 17 5.30 10.40 -4.52
N PHE A 18 4.72 9.76 -3.50
CA PHE A 18 4.80 8.32 -3.32
C PHE A 18 4.22 7.58 -4.54
N GLN A 19 3.03 8.00 -5.01
CA GLN A 19 2.41 7.42 -6.20
C GLN A 19 3.27 7.64 -7.45
N ALA A 20 3.88 8.82 -7.61
CA ALA A 20 4.80 9.08 -8.71
C ALA A 20 6.06 8.20 -8.65
N ASP A 21 6.62 7.97 -7.45
CA ASP A 21 7.74 7.04 -7.26
C ASP A 21 7.36 5.60 -7.66
N LEU A 22 6.12 5.18 -7.36
CA LEU A 22 5.59 3.89 -7.78
C LEU A 22 5.43 3.81 -9.30
N GLU A 23 4.80 4.81 -9.90
CA GLU A 23 4.54 4.88 -11.34
C GLU A 23 5.82 4.91 -12.18
N ASN A 24 6.83 5.64 -11.72
CA ASN A 24 8.15 5.68 -12.38
C ASN A 24 9.01 4.45 -12.07
N HIS A 25 8.45 3.44 -11.41
CA HIS A 25 9.15 2.22 -11.02
C HIS A 25 10.49 2.49 -10.31
N ARG A 26 10.54 3.52 -9.45
CA ARG A 26 11.76 3.94 -8.75
C ARG A 26 12.39 2.81 -7.91
N PHE A 27 11.57 1.86 -7.45
CA PHE A 27 12.00 0.73 -6.64
C PHE A 27 12.13 -0.51 -7.53
N ALA A 28 13.30 -1.13 -7.57
CA ALA A 28 13.47 -2.41 -8.27
C ALA A 28 12.79 -3.59 -7.54
N LEU A 29 12.65 -3.47 -6.21
CA LEU A 29 12.03 -4.44 -5.32
C LEU A 29 11.43 -3.70 -4.12
N ILE A 30 10.23 -4.10 -3.71
CA ILE A 30 9.57 -3.63 -2.48
C ILE A 30 9.34 -4.83 -1.57
N VAL A 31 9.71 -4.69 -0.30
CA VAL A 31 9.46 -5.67 0.76
C VAL A 31 8.39 -5.07 1.68
N ALA A 32 7.25 -5.74 1.80
CA ALA A 32 6.13 -5.25 2.59
C ALA A 32 5.31 -6.42 3.13
N ASP A 33 4.46 -6.16 4.13
CA ASP A 33 3.41 -7.10 4.50
C ASP A 33 2.46 -7.35 3.32
N ARG A 34 1.68 -8.42 3.40
CA ARG A 34 0.64 -8.72 2.41
C ARG A 34 -0.32 -7.54 2.30
N GLN A 35 -0.43 -6.99 1.09
CA GLN A 35 -1.35 -5.91 0.80
C GLN A 35 -2.72 -6.46 0.44
N HIS A 36 -3.75 -5.82 0.99
CA HIS A 36 -5.15 -6.13 0.73
C HIS A 36 -5.80 -4.98 -0.06
N LYS A 37 -6.90 -5.27 -0.76
CA LYS A 37 -7.66 -4.28 -1.53
C LYS A 37 -9.06 -4.05 -0.99
N ASP A 38 -9.41 -4.76 0.07
CA ASP A 38 -10.76 -4.80 0.61
C ASP A 38 -10.99 -3.59 1.51
N LEU A 39 -11.95 -2.76 1.13
CA LEU A 39 -12.50 -1.75 2.02
C LEU A 39 -13.45 -2.45 2.99
N VAL A 40 -13.44 -2.00 4.24
CA VAL A 40 -14.29 -2.56 5.30
C VAL A 40 -15.28 -1.51 5.80
N ASP A 41 -16.42 -1.97 6.26
CA ASP A 41 -17.50 -1.12 6.76
C ASP A 41 -17.12 -0.49 8.13
N PRO A 42 -17.09 0.85 8.25
CA PRO A 42 -16.83 1.55 9.50
C PRO A 42 -17.83 1.27 10.62
N GLU A 43 -19.06 0.88 10.30
CA GLU A 43 -20.06 0.53 11.32
C GLU A 43 -19.81 -0.86 11.93
N VAL A 44 -19.05 -1.72 11.22
CA VAL A 44 -18.81 -3.11 11.62
C VAL A 44 -17.40 -3.31 12.18
N TYR A 45 -16.40 -2.56 11.70
CA TYR A 45 -15.00 -2.76 12.05
C TYR A 45 -14.39 -1.50 12.70
N SER A 46 -13.92 -1.65 13.94
CA SER A 46 -13.36 -0.52 14.73
C SER A 46 -12.13 0.15 14.14
N PHE A 47 -11.45 -0.49 13.18
CA PHE A 47 -10.26 0.04 12.51
C PHE A 47 -10.49 0.29 11.01
N ALA A 48 -11.75 0.48 10.61
CA ALA A 48 -12.09 0.68 9.20
C ALA A 48 -11.46 1.93 8.59
N GLU A 49 -11.39 3.04 9.33
CA GLU A 49 -10.79 4.28 8.82
C GLU A 49 -9.30 4.08 8.48
N GLU A 50 -8.55 3.42 9.36
CA GLU A 50 -7.14 3.11 9.16
C GLU A 50 -6.94 2.14 7.98
N ASN A 51 -7.74 1.06 7.94
CA ASN A 51 -7.71 0.10 6.84
C ASN A 51 -8.01 0.77 5.50
N ASN A 52 -9.11 1.52 5.43
CA ASN A 52 -9.59 2.11 4.18
C ASN A 52 -8.61 3.19 3.70
N ALA A 53 -8.08 4.02 4.60
CA ALA A 53 -7.05 4.99 4.25
C ALA A 53 -5.81 4.29 3.67
N TRP A 54 -5.32 3.23 4.30
CA TRP A 54 -4.18 2.45 3.80
C TRP A 54 -4.47 1.79 2.45
N VAL A 55 -5.65 1.18 2.29
CA VAL A 55 -6.06 0.53 1.05
C VAL A 55 -6.08 1.52 -0.11
N GLU A 56 -6.71 2.67 0.08
CA GLU A 56 -6.86 3.69 -0.97
C GLU A 56 -5.54 4.37 -1.32
N ASN A 57 -4.77 4.79 -0.31
CA ASN A 57 -3.60 5.63 -0.53
C ASN A 57 -2.29 4.84 -0.71
N VAL A 58 -2.25 3.56 -0.30
CA VAL A 58 -1.02 2.75 -0.33
C VAL A 58 -1.22 1.45 -1.10
N SER A 59 -2.09 0.55 -0.65
CA SER A 59 -2.22 -0.79 -1.23
C SER A 59 -2.63 -0.76 -2.70
N GLN A 60 -3.66 0.04 -3.04
CA GLN A 60 -4.17 0.11 -4.41
C GLN A 60 -3.12 0.70 -5.38
N PRO A 61 -2.50 1.87 -5.11
CA PRO A 61 -1.41 2.39 -5.95
C PRO A 61 -0.24 1.41 -6.07
N LEU A 62 0.20 0.81 -4.95
CA LEU A 62 1.30 -0.15 -4.96
C LEU A 62 0.99 -1.34 -5.87
N LEU A 63 -0.18 -1.96 -5.70
CA LEU A 63 -0.58 -3.15 -6.47
C LEU A 63 -0.96 -2.82 -7.93
N LYS A 64 -1.19 -1.55 -8.26
CA LYS A 64 -1.39 -1.05 -9.63
C LYS A 64 -0.09 -1.06 -10.42
N TYR A 65 1.02 -0.60 -9.84
CA TYR A 65 2.31 -0.49 -10.54
C TYR A 65 3.26 -1.66 -10.26
N TYR A 66 3.06 -2.39 -9.17
CA TYR A 66 3.88 -3.54 -8.78
C TYR A 66 3.05 -4.82 -8.68
N LYS A 67 3.72 -5.97 -8.84
CA LYS A 67 3.12 -7.29 -8.67
C LYS A 67 3.94 -8.13 -7.71
N GLN A 68 3.27 -8.99 -6.95
CA GLN A 68 3.91 -9.95 -6.08
C GLN A 68 4.77 -10.90 -6.92
N LYS A 69 6.05 -10.99 -6.58
CA LYS A 69 7.00 -11.96 -7.11
C LYS A 69 7.11 -13.19 -6.22
N LEU A 70 7.12 -12.99 -4.90
CA LEU A 70 7.21 -14.02 -3.88
C LEU A 70 6.38 -13.62 -2.65
N PHE A 71 5.90 -14.61 -1.92
CA PHE A 71 5.22 -14.43 -0.63
C PHE A 71 5.74 -15.47 0.35
N PHE A 72 6.17 -15.01 1.51
CA PHE A 72 6.62 -15.83 2.63
C PHE A 72 5.46 -15.90 3.62
N ASP A 73 4.64 -16.93 3.46
CA ASP A 73 3.43 -17.20 4.24
C ASP A 73 3.65 -17.19 5.75
N THR A 74 4.73 -17.79 6.21
CA THR A 74 5.06 -17.90 7.64
C THR A 74 5.34 -16.52 8.27
N GLN A 75 5.82 -15.55 7.49
CA GLN A 75 6.14 -14.20 7.96
C GLN A 75 5.10 -13.15 7.56
N GLY A 76 4.17 -13.48 6.66
CA GLY A 76 3.22 -12.50 6.10
C GLY A 76 3.86 -11.48 5.16
N ILE A 77 5.11 -11.70 4.73
CA ILE A 77 5.88 -10.75 3.91
C ILE A 77 5.76 -11.12 2.43
N GLN A 78 5.56 -10.12 1.59
CA GLN A 78 5.64 -10.24 0.13
C GLN A 78 6.78 -9.40 -0.45
N LEU A 79 7.34 -9.92 -1.54
CA LEU A 79 8.27 -9.22 -2.41
C LEU A 79 7.53 -8.79 -3.66
N LEU A 80 7.56 -7.49 -3.97
CA LEU A 80 6.88 -6.91 -5.13
C LEU A 80 7.91 -6.34 -6.12
N VAL A 81 7.68 -6.59 -7.40
CA VAL A 81 8.51 -6.07 -8.50
C VAL A 81 7.65 -5.26 -9.47
N PRO A 82 8.24 -4.31 -10.23
CA PRO A 82 7.50 -3.53 -11.22
C PRO A 82 6.69 -4.40 -12.19
N ARG A 83 5.50 -3.93 -12.56
CA ARG A 83 4.74 -4.47 -13.68
C ARG A 83 5.40 -3.97 -14.98
N LYS A 84 5.47 -4.86 -15.97
CA LYS A 84 5.88 -4.48 -17.33
C LYS A 84 4.70 -3.91 -18.08
#